data_AF-A0AAJ5F3I4-F1
#
_entry.id   AF-A0AAJ5F3I4-F1
#
_cell.length_a   1.000
_cell.length_b   1.000
_cell.length_c   1.000
_cell.angle_alpha   90.00
_cell.angle_beta   90.00
_cell.angle_gamma   90.00
#
_symmetry.space_group_name_H-M   'P 1'
#
loop_
_entity.id
_entity.type
_entity.pdbx_description
1 polymer ?
#
loop_
_entity_poly.entity_id
_entity_poly.type
_entity_poly.pdbx_seq_one_letter_code
_entity_poly.pdbx_strand_id
1 'polypeptide(L)'
;MERRSRGFTPACWHRPPELVPPALSPHHGRMTGPASKDPLHGVTLEQIVVRLADRYGWEGLARRVPVRCFQHDPSVSSSLKFLRKTPWARAKVEALYAALVRDERET
;
A
#
# COMPACT_ATOMS: atom_id res chain seq x y z
N MET A 1 51.49 -14.09 -21.81
CA MET A 1 51.39 -12.61 -21.90
C MET A 1 49.97 -12.36 -22.41
N GLU A 2 49.03 -11.70 -21.74
CA GLU A 2 49.05 -10.56 -20.83
C GLU A 2 47.69 -10.58 -20.10
N ARG A 3 47.70 -10.16 -18.83
CA ARG A 3 46.61 -9.49 -18.08
C ARG A 3 46.92 -9.60 -16.60
N ARG A 4 47.98 -8.90 -16.21
CA ARG A 4 48.23 -8.52 -14.84
C ARG A 4 47.66 -7.11 -14.65
N SER A 5 46.48 -7.00 -14.05
CA SER A 5 45.98 -5.73 -13.53
C SER A 5 45.37 -5.96 -12.16
N ARG A 6 46.26 -6.02 -11.17
CA ARG A 6 45.93 -5.78 -9.76
C ARG A 6 45.97 -4.27 -9.58
N GLY A 7 44.80 -3.67 -9.41
CA GLY A 7 44.63 -2.31 -8.89
C GLY A 7 43.75 -2.42 -7.65
N PHE A 8 44.38 -2.59 -6.50
CA PHE A 8 43.71 -2.62 -5.20
C PHE A 8 44.22 -1.43 -4.37
N THR A 9 43.31 -0.86 -3.58
CA THR A 9 43.37 0.38 -2.78
C THR A 9 43.09 1.67 -3.57
N PRO A 10 42.54 2.74 -2.95
CA PRO A 10 42.28 3.00 -1.52
C PRO A 10 40.80 3.39 -1.26
N ALA A 11 40.22 3.26 -0.07
CA ALA A 11 40.20 4.35 0.90
C ALA A 11 39.30 4.00 2.11
N CYS A 12 39.84 4.27 3.30
CA CYS A 12 39.14 4.86 4.44
C CYS A 12 37.96 4.09 5.04
N TRP A 13 38.32 3.02 5.77
CA TRP A 13 37.60 2.52 6.94
C TRP A 13 37.52 3.60 8.03
N HIS A 14 36.66 4.59 7.88
CA HIS A 14 36.31 5.51 8.98
C HIS A 14 34.85 5.90 8.87
N ARG A 15 34.01 5.24 9.66
CA ARG A 15 32.72 5.81 10.08
C ARG A 15 32.34 5.31 11.48
N PRO A 16 32.67 6.11 12.50
CA PRO A 16 31.67 6.46 13.49
C PRO A 16 31.62 7.98 13.65
N PRO A 17 30.44 8.54 13.92
CA PRO A 17 30.02 8.59 15.32
C PRO A 17 28.61 8.08 15.53
N GLU A 18 28.47 7.27 16.58
CA GLU A 18 27.21 6.88 17.18
C GLU A 18 26.38 8.11 17.54
N LEU A 19 25.30 8.30 16.79
CA LEU A 19 24.15 9.07 17.21
C LEU A 19 23.42 8.27 18.29
N VAL A 20 23.71 8.57 19.56
CA VAL A 20 22.89 8.11 20.70
C VAL A 20 21.83 9.18 20.97
N PRO A 21 20.55 8.97 20.63
CA PRO A 21 19.47 9.81 21.12
C PRO A 21 19.15 9.49 22.59
N PRO A 22 18.76 10.50 23.40
CA PRO A 22 18.44 10.34 24.81
C PRO A 22 17.13 9.57 25.02
N ALA A 23 17.12 8.78 26.10
CA ALA A 23 15.95 8.12 26.63
C ALA A 23 14.77 9.09 26.82
N LEU A 24 13.68 8.84 26.09
CA LEU A 24 12.35 9.40 26.32
C LEU A 24 11.40 8.24 26.62
N SER A 25 11.23 8.02 27.92
CA SER A 25 10.07 7.57 28.69
C SER A 25 9.01 6.62 28.09
N PRO A 26 8.53 5.62 28.88
CA PRO A 26 7.38 4.79 28.53
C PRO A 26 6.08 5.47 28.97
N HIS A 27 5.34 6.09 28.04
CA HIS A 27 3.97 6.55 28.31
C HIS A 27 3.06 6.24 27.11
N HIS A 28 1.90 5.67 27.44
CA HIS A 28 0.77 5.25 26.61
C HIS A 28 0.57 6.07 25.31
N GLY A 29 0.55 5.39 24.15
CA GLY A 29 0.28 6.01 22.85
C GLY A 29 -0.32 5.02 21.85
N ARG A 30 -1.65 4.97 21.84
CA ARG A 30 -2.55 4.30 20.90
C ARG A 30 -2.31 4.74 19.44
N MET A 31 -2.58 3.82 18.50
CA MET A 31 -2.88 3.97 17.06
C MET A 31 -1.81 4.44 16.05
N THR A 32 -1.43 3.52 15.14
CA THR A 32 -0.88 3.83 13.81
C THR A 32 -1.83 3.28 12.73
N GLY A 33 -2.92 4.03 12.50
CA GLY A 33 -3.73 3.93 11.27
C GLY A 33 -3.06 4.71 10.13
N PRO A 34 -3.39 4.40 8.86
CA PRO A 34 -2.53 4.66 7.70
C PRO A 34 -2.38 6.14 7.38
N ALA A 35 -1.16 6.48 6.97
CA ALA A 35 -0.75 7.80 6.53
C ALA A 35 -1.44 8.23 5.23
N SER A 36 -1.56 9.56 5.14
CA SER A 36 -1.73 10.38 3.94
C SER A 36 -3.17 10.57 3.45
N LYS A 37 -3.80 11.57 4.08
CA LYS A 37 -4.81 12.41 3.45
C LYS A 37 -4.18 13.17 2.27
N ASP A 38 -4.43 12.75 1.04
CA ASP A 38 -4.14 13.57 -0.15
C ASP A 38 -5.47 13.89 -0.88
N PRO A 39 -5.98 15.14 -0.77
CA PRO A 39 -7.37 15.46 -1.13
C PRO A 39 -7.63 15.77 -2.61
N LEU A 40 -6.68 15.69 -3.55
CA LEU A 40 -6.89 16.37 -4.85
C LEU A 40 -6.33 15.76 -6.15
N HIS A 41 -5.98 14.47 -6.27
CA HIS A 41 -5.60 13.94 -7.59
C HIS A 41 -6.35 12.69 -8.05
N GLY A 42 -7.09 12.89 -9.16
CA GLY A 42 -7.50 11.93 -10.20
C GLY A 42 -7.68 10.48 -9.77
N VAL A 43 -8.96 10.09 -9.59
CA VAL A 43 -9.43 8.77 -9.10
C VAL A 43 -8.47 7.63 -9.45
N THR A 44 -7.65 7.26 -8.47
CA THR A 44 -6.70 6.14 -8.60
C THR A 44 -7.36 4.82 -8.22
N LEU A 45 -6.77 3.69 -8.64
CA LEU A 45 -7.20 2.36 -8.20
C LEU A 45 -7.20 2.22 -6.68
N GLU A 46 -6.32 2.96 -6.00
CA GLU A 46 -6.31 3.05 -4.54
C GLU A 46 -7.59 3.68 -3.99
N GLN A 47 -7.99 4.84 -4.53
CA GLN A 47 -9.22 5.51 -4.13
C GLN A 47 -10.47 4.67 -4.41
N ILE A 48 -10.49 3.94 -5.53
CA ILE A 48 -11.58 3.00 -5.83
C ILE A 48 -11.70 1.96 -4.72
N VAL A 49 -10.59 1.32 -4.34
CA VAL A 49 -10.59 0.29 -3.29
C VAL A 49 -10.98 0.89 -1.94
N VAL A 50 -10.44 2.06 -1.58
CA VAL A 50 -10.79 2.76 -0.34
C VAL A 50 -12.28 3.06 -0.29
N ARG A 51 -12.85 3.64 -1.36
CA ARG A 51 -14.26 4.03 -1.41
C ARG A 51 -15.21 2.84 -1.38
N LEU A 52 -14.85 1.76 -2.09
CA LEU A 52 -15.59 0.50 -2.04
C LEU A 52 -15.53 -0.12 -0.63
N ALA A 53 -14.35 -0.14 0.00
CA ALA A 53 -14.16 -0.68 1.34
C ALA A 53 -14.87 0.16 2.41
N ASP A 54 -14.90 1.49 2.27
CA ASP A 54 -15.64 2.39 3.16
C ASP A 54 -17.15 2.16 3.07
N ARG A 55 -17.67 2.00 1.84
CA ARG A 55 -19.11 1.81 1.61
C ARG A 55 -19.64 0.43 1.98
N TYR A 56 -18.93 -0.63 1.59
CA TYR A 56 -19.40 -2.01 1.71
C TYR A 56 -18.68 -2.83 2.78
N GLY A 57 -17.56 -2.34 3.31
CA GLY A 57 -16.66 -3.13 4.13
C GLY A 57 -15.91 -4.20 3.34
N TRP A 58 -14.86 -4.74 3.95
CA TRP A 58 -14.03 -5.77 3.32
C TRP A 58 -14.77 -7.09 3.11
N GLU A 59 -15.67 -7.49 4.01
CA GLU A 59 -16.54 -8.67 3.80
C GLU A 59 -17.49 -8.48 2.61
N GLY A 60 -18.09 -7.30 2.48
CA GLY A 60 -18.97 -6.97 1.37
C GLY A 60 -18.23 -6.97 0.03
N LEU A 61 -16.95 -6.58 0.03
CA LEU A 61 -16.08 -6.69 -1.14
C LEU A 61 -15.73 -8.14 -1.43
N ALA A 62 -15.33 -8.93 -0.43
CA ALA A 62 -15.01 -10.34 -0.60
C ALA A 62 -16.17 -11.14 -1.18
N ARG A 63 -17.41 -10.79 -0.85
CA ARG A 63 -18.60 -11.46 -1.39
C ARG A 63 -18.84 -11.16 -2.88
N ARG A 64 -18.50 -9.95 -3.34
CA ARG A 64 -18.68 -9.51 -4.74
C ARG A 64 -17.46 -9.86 -5.60
N VAL A 65 -16.29 -9.69 -5.03
CA VAL A 65 -14.97 -9.99 -5.61
C VAL A 65 -14.34 -11.05 -4.69
N PRO A 66 -14.54 -12.35 -4.95
CA PRO A 66 -14.07 -13.44 -4.10
C PRO A 66 -12.56 -13.62 -4.25
N VAL A 67 -11.80 -12.68 -3.71
CA VAL A 67 -10.34 -12.72 -3.62
C VAL A 67 -9.95 -12.88 -2.17
N ARG A 68 -8.94 -13.72 -1.92
CA ARG A 68 -8.46 -14.01 -0.58
C ARG A 68 -7.89 -12.77 0.11
N CYS A 69 -7.39 -11.77 -0.64
CA CYS A 69 -6.82 -10.56 -0.05
C CYS A 69 -7.83 -9.78 0.81
N PHE A 70 -9.11 -9.73 0.42
CA PHE A 70 -10.13 -9.03 1.20
C PHE A 70 -10.58 -9.78 2.46
N GLN A 71 -10.29 -11.07 2.58
CA GLN A 71 -10.69 -11.90 3.73
C GLN A 71 -9.57 -12.07 4.75
N HIS A 72 -8.32 -12.21 4.29
CA HIS A 72 -7.19 -12.55 5.16
C HIS A 72 -6.35 -11.32 5.56
N ASP A 73 -6.11 -10.41 4.62
CA ASP A 73 -5.33 -9.18 4.85
C ASP A 73 -6.08 -7.98 4.25
N PRO A 74 -7.22 -7.59 4.85
CA PRO A 74 -8.05 -6.50 4.38
C PRO A 74 -7.33 -5.16 4.56
N SER A 75 -6.46 -4.85 3.60
CA SER A 75 -5.70 -3.61 3.55
C SER A 75 -5.58 -3.12 2.11
N VAL A 76 -5.63 -1.80 1.96
CA VAL A 76 -5.55 -1.10 0.68
C VAL A 76 -4.24 -1.45 -0.04
N SER A 77 -3.10 -1.40 0.66
CA SER A 77 -1.80 -1.69 0.07
C SER A 77 -1.64 -3.15 -0.35
N SER A 78 -2.20 -4.10 0.42
CA SER A 78 -2.19 -5.54 0.08
C SER A 78 -3.07 -5.81 -1.15
N SER A 79 -4.24 -5.17 -1.18
CA SER A 79 -5.17 -5.23 -2.32
C SER A 79 -4.53 -4.68 -3.58
N LEU A 80 -3.86 -3.52 -3.54
CA LEU A 80 -3.18 -2.95 -4.71
C LEU A 80 -2.05 -3.87 -5.23
N LYS A 81 -1.25 -4.46 -4.34
CA LYS A 81 -0.23 -5.45 -4.73
C LYS A 81 -0.86 -6.64 -5.46
N PHE A 82 -2.03 -7.09 -5.01
CA PHE A 82 -2.79 -8.18 -5.65
C PHE A 82 -3.37 -7.74 -7.00
N LEU A 83 -4.05 -6.59 -7.07
CA LEU A 83 -4.65 -6.05 -8.30
C LEU A 83 -3.60 -5.68 -9.37
N ARG A 84 -2.33 -5.50 -8.99
CA ARG A 84 -1.20 -5.37 -9.92
C ARG A 84 -0.82 -6.69 -10.59
N LYS A 85 -0.93 -7.81 -9.86
CA LYS A 85 -0.61 -9.16 -10.35
C LYS A 85 -1.78 -9.84 -11.06
N THR A 86 -3.01 -9.41 -10.76
CA THR A 86 -4.24 -10.08 -11.21
C THR A 86 -5.14 -9.10 -11.97
N PRO A 87 -4.99 -9.00 -13.32
CA PRO A 87 -5.69 -7.99 -14.12
C PRO A 87 -7.22 -8.18 -14.13
N TRP A 88 -7.72 -9.42 -14.13
CA TRP A 88 -9.17 -9.67 -14.08
C TRP A 88 -9.80 -9.15 -12.76
N ALA A 89 -9.07 -9.19 -11.65
CA ALA A 89 -9.55 -8.70 -10.37
C ALA A 89 -9.63 -7.17 -10.37
N ARG A 90 -8.68 -6.50 -11.02
CA ARG A 90 -8.74 -5.04 -11.25
C ARG A 90 -9.99 -4.66 -12.02
N ALA A 91 -10.23 -5.30 -13.17
CA ALA A 91 -11.42 -5.03 -13.97
C ALA A 91 -12.72 -5.23 -13.19
N LYS A 92 -12.77 -6.25 -12.30
CA LYS A 92 -13.94 -6.51 -11.45
C LYS A 92 -14.15 -5.43 -10.39
N VAL A 93 -13.07 -4.95 -9.77
CA VAL A 93 -13.11 -3.83 -8.80
C VAL A 93 -13.55 -2.54 -9.48
N GLU A 94 -13.04 -2.25 -10.67
CA GLU A 94 -13.44 -1.08 -11.46
C GLU A 94 -14.92 -1.16 -11.90
N ALA A 95 -15.37 -2.32 -12.36
CA ALA A 95 -16.78 -2.55 -12.71
C ALA A 95 -17.70 -2.37 -11.49
N LEU A 96 -17.28 -2.86 -10.32
CA LEU A 96 -18.02 -2.67 -9.07
C LEU A 96 -18.10 -1.20 -8.66
N TYR A 97 -17.02 -0.45 -8.86
CA TYR A 97 -16.99 0.99 -8.61
C TYR A 97 -17.92 1.76 -9.55
N ALA A 98 -17.95 1.41 -10.84
CA ALA A 98 -18.87 2.01 -11.79
C ALA A 98 -20.33 1.75 -11.42
N ALA A 99 -20.66 0.56 -10.92
CA ALA A 99 -21.99 0.25 -10.41
C ALA A 99 -22.34 1.09 -9.17
N LEU A 100 -21.40 1.24 -8.22
CA LEU A 100 -21.58 2.09 -7.05
C LEU A 100 -21.84 3.55 -7.45
N VAL A 101 -21.03 4.12 -8.35
CA VAL A 101 -21.19 5.52 -8.77
C VAL A 101 -22.51 5.75 -9.52
N ARG A 102 -23.02 4.76 -10.24
CA ARG A 102 -24.35 4.85 -10.88
C ARG A 102 -25.45 4.90 -9.83
N ASP A 103 -25.38 4.05 -8.82
CA ASP A 103 -26.32 4.02 -7.69
C ASP A 103 -26.30 5.34 -6.89
N GLU A 104 -25.11 5.88 -6.58
CA GLU A 104 -24.95 7.15 -5.86
C GLU A 104 -25.52 8.38 -6.61
N ARG A 105 -25.74 8.31 -7.92
CA ARG A 105 -26.29 9.42 -8.72
C ARG A 105 -27.81 9.42 -8.80
N GLU A 106 -28.45 8.35 -8.35
CA GLU A 106 -29.91 8.17 -8.39
C GLU A 106 -30.56 8.41 -7.01
N THR A 107 -29.77 8.87 -6.03
CA THR A 107 -30.23 9.23 -4.68
C THR A 107 -30.02 10.71 -4.40
#